data_AF-Q47948-F1
#
_entry.id   AF-Q47948-F1
#
_cell.length_a   1.000
_cell.length_b   1.000
_cell.length_c   1.000
_cell.angle_alpha   90.00
_cell.angle_beta   90.00
_cell.angle_gamma   90.00
#
_symmetry.space_group_name_H-M   'P 1'
#
loop_
_entity.id
_entity.type
_entity.pdbx_description
1 polymer ?
#
loop_
_entity_poly.entity_id
_entity_poly.type
_entity_poly.pdbx_seq_one_letter_code
_entity_poly.pdbx_strand_id
1 'polypeptide(L)'
;CEIPFDILDDLSGKMPKLRQQIMRLMSSEIKSDQEMILLLSKMNAEERLAAFIYNLSQRYSARGFSAREFRLTMTRGDIGNYLGLTVETISR
;
A
#
# COMPACT_ATOMS: atom_id res chain seq x y z
N CYS A 1 -11.30 -11.01 7.74
CA CYS A 1 -11.97 -12.23 7.27
C CYS A 1 -10.90 -13.13 6.70
N GLU A 2 -10.66 -14.28 7.31
CA GLU A 2 -9.80 -15.29 6.72
C GLU A 2 -10.59 -16.00 5.62
N ILE A 3 -9.95 -16.27 4.49
CA ILE A 3 -10.56 -16.93 3.34
C ILE A 3 -9.70 -18.16 3.04
N PRO A 4 -10.22 -19.39 3.23
CA PRO A 4 -9.49 -20.60 2.88
C PRO A 4 -9.10 -20.59 1.41
N PHE A 5 -7.82 -20.85 1.12
CA PHE A 5 -7.27 -20.72 -0.24
C PHE A 5 -7.93 -21.70 -1.21
N ASP A 6 -8.18 -22.92 -0.78
CA ASP A 6 -8.88 -23.97 -1.54
C ASP A 6 -10.30 -23.53 -1.94
N ILE A 7 -11.04 -22.90 -1.02
CA ILE A 7 -12.38 -22.36 -1.31
C ILE A 7 -12.29 -21.17 -2.28
N LEU A 8 -11.32 -20.27 -2.08
CA LEU A 8 -11.11 -19.13 -2.97
C LEU A 8 -10.76 -19.59 -4.39
N ASP A 9 -9.89 -20.58 -4.51
CA ASP A 9 -9.44 -21.14 -5.79
C ASP A 9 -10.61 -21.82 -6.53
N ASP A 10 -11.36 -22.69 -5.85
CA ASP A 10 -12.56 -23.33 -6.40
C ASP A 10 -13.62 -22.31 -6.85
N LEU A 11 -13.91 -21.30 -6.02
CA LEU A 11 -14.83 -20.22 -6.38
C LEU A 11 -14.31 -19.38 -7.55
N SER A 12 -13.00 -19.14 -7.63
CA SER A 12 -12.40 -18.42 -8.76
C SER A 12 -12.53 -19.20 -10.08
N GLY A 13 -12.47 -20.53 -10.01
CA GLY A 13 -12.74 -21.42 -11.14
C GLY A 13 -14.19 -21.33 -11.62
N LYS A 14 -15.14 -21.22 -10.67
CA LYS A 14 -16.59 -21.16 -10.94
C LYS A 14 -17.08 -19.76 -11.33
N MET A 15 -16.37 -18.70 -10.94
CA MET A 15 -16.79 -17.30 -11.10
C MET A 15 -15.73 -16.50 -11.89
N PRO A 16 -15.86 -16.37 -13.24
CA PRO A 16 -14.85 -15.70 -14.06
C PRO A 16 -14.56 -14.25 -13.66
N LYS A 17 -15.57 -13.50 -13.21
CA LYS A 17 -15.40 -12.13 -12.72
C LYS A 17 -14.59 -12.06 -11.43
N LEU A 18 -14.73 -13.04 -10.54
CA LEU A 18 -13.93 -13.15 -9.32
C LEU A 18 -12.47 -13.41 -9.66
N ARG A 19 -12.19 -14.37 -10.55
CA ARG A 19 -10.83 -14.65 -11.04
C ARG A 19 -10.19 -13.41 -11.65
N GLN A 20 -10.91 -12.68 -12.50
CA GLN A 20 -10.42 -11.41 -13.06
C GLN A 20 -10.09 -10.39 -11.96
N GLN A 21 -10.91 -10.32 -10.92
CA GLN A 21 -10.65 -9.41 -9.80
C GLN A 21 -9.42 -9.82 -8.99
N ILE A 22 -9.24 -11.12 -8.71
CA ILE A 22 -8.04 -11.64 -8.05
C ILE A 22 -6.78 -11.32 -8.86
N MET A 23 -6.81 -11.54 -10.17
CA MET A 23 -5.69 -11.19 -11.07
C MET A 23 -5.36 -9.69 -11.05
N ARG A 24 -6.39 -8.83 -11.04
CA ARG A 24 -6.18 -7.38 -10.91
C ARG A 24 -5.57 -7.00 -9.57
N LEU A 25 -6.00 -7.62 -8.47
CA LEU A 25 -5.44 -7.37 -7.14
C LEU A 25 -3.97 -7.77 -7.08
N MET A 26 -3.61 -8.97 -7.55
CA MET A 26 -2.22 -9.42 -7.60
C MET A 26 -1.36 -8.51 -8.51
N SER A 27 -1.87 -8.12 -9.68
CA SER A 27 -1.17 -7.19 -10.56
C SER A 27 -0.98 -5.81 -9.93
N SER A 28 -1.95 -5.33 -9.15
CA SER A 28 -1.85 -4.07 -8.43
C SER A 28 -0.81 -4.13 -7.31
N GLU A 29 -0.69 -5.28 -6.64
CA GLU A 29 0.33 -5.49 -5.60
C GLU A 29 1.73 -5.47 -6.20
N ILE A 30 1.96 -6.21 -7.30
CA ILE A 30 3.23 -6.20 -8.03
C ILE A 30 3.62 -4.79 -8.47
N LYS A 31 2.66 -4.02 -8.98
CA LYS A 31 2.89 -2.62 -9.37
C LYS A 31 3.30 -1.77 -8.16
N SER A 32 2.65 -1.96 -7.02
CA SER A 32 2.95 -1.23 -5.78
C SER A 32 4.36 -1.55 -5.27
N ASP A 33 4.78 -2.82 -5.35
CA ASP A 33 6.15 -3.22 -5.01
C ASP A 33 7.20 -2.59 -5.94
N GLN A 34 6.91 -2.50 -7.24
CA GLN A 34 7.79 -1.82 -8.20
C GLN A 34 7.90 -0.32 -7.90
N GLU A 35 6.80 0.34 -7.54
CA GLU A 35 6.81 1.75 -7.10
C GLU A 35 7.63 1.91 -5.81
N MET A 36 7.55 0.96 -4.88
CA MET A 36 8.34 0.96 -3.65
C MET A 36 9.85 0.80 -3.91
N ILE A 37 10.22 -0.10 -4.83
CA ILE A 37 11.63 -0.27 -5.26
C ILE A 37 12.16 1.04 -5.87
N LEU A 38 11.36 1.72 -6.69
CA LEU A 38 11.72 3.02 -7.25
C LEU A 38 11.93 4.07 -6.16
N LEU A 39 11.00 4.16 -5.22
CA LEU A 39 11.07 5.07 -4.07
C LEU A 39 12.35 4.86 -3.26
N LEU A 40 12.68 3.61 -2.93
CA LEU A 40 13.87 3.29 -2.15
C LEU A 40 15.19 3.51 -2.91
N SER A 41 15.18 3.42 -4.24
CA SER A 41 16.39 3.53 -5.06
C SER A 41 16.68 4.94 -5.60
N LYS A 42 15.66 5.79 -5.75
CA LYS A 42 15.81 7.10 -6.43
C LYS A 42 15.46 8.31 -5.59
N MET A 43 14.63 8.14 -4.55
CA MET A 43 14.12 9.29 -3.79
C MET A 43 14.98 9.56 -2.54
N ASN A 44 15.11 10.84 -2.20
CA ASN A 44 15.67 11.30 -0.94
C ASN A 44 14.63 11.17 0.21
N ALA A 45 15.03 11.44 1.45
CA ALA A 45 14.16 11.24 2.62
C ALA A 45 12.84 12.03 2.57
N GLU A 46 12.89 13.29 2.13
CA GLU A 46 11.72 14.17 2.00
C GLU A 46 10.77 13.65 0.94
N GLU A 47 11.30 13.27 -0.23
CA GLU A 47 10.53 12.70 -1.33
C GLU A 47 9.86 11.38 -0.94
N ARG A 48 10.57 10.50 -0.21
CA ARG A 48 10.01 9.23 0.28
C ARG A 48 8.84 9.45 1.23
N LEU A 49 9.00 10.36 2.18
CA LEU A 49 7.94 10.67 3.14
C LEU A 49 6.74 11.32 2.45
N ALA A 50 6.98 12.25 1.53
CA ALA A 50 5.94 12.88 0.73
C ALA A 50 5.16 11.85 -0.13
N ALA A 51 5.87 10.94 -0.80
CA ALA A 51 5.27 9.87 -1.59
C ALA A 51 4.44 8.90 -0.72
N PHE A 52 4.93 8.57 0.48
CA PHE A 52 4.19 7.76 1.45
C PHE A 52 2.88 8.43 1.90
N ILE A 53 2.94 9.71 2.29
CA ILE A 53 1.77 10.48 2.71
C ILE A 53 0.78 10.62 1.55
N TYR A 54 1.27 10.88 0.34
CA TYR A 54 0.45 10.96 -0.86
C TYR A 54 -0.26 9.62 -1.15
N ASN A 55 0.46 8.50 -1.10
CA ASN A 55 -0.14 7.17 -1.30
C ASN A 55 -1.25 6.90 -0.27
N LEU A 56 -1.01 7.22 1.01
CA LEU A 56 -2.03 7.10 2.06
C LEU A 56 -3.26 7.97 1.76
N SER A 57 -3.05 9.24 1.42
CA SER A 57 -4.13 10.17 1.05
C SER A 57 -5.01 9.60 -0.08
N GLN A 58 -4.39 9.10 -1.16
CA GLN A 58 -5.10 8.49 -2.28
C GLN A 58 -5.86 7.22 -1.87
N ARG A 59 -5.28 6.38 -1.01
CA ARG A 59 -5.92 5.17 -0.48
C ARG A 59 -7.11 5.46 0.43
N TYR A 60 -7.06 6.52 1.22
CA TYR A 60 -8.19 6.99 2.02
C TYR A 60 -9.30 7.56 1.14
N SER A 61 -8.93 8.41 0.17
CA SER A 61 -9.87 8.99 -0.79
C SER A 61 -10.64 7.92 -1.58
N ALA A 62 -9.93 6.91 -2.10
CA ALA A 62 -10.54 5.80 -2.84
C ALA A 62 -11.51 4.94 -2.01
N ARG A 63 -11.42 5.01 -0.67
CA ARG A 63 -12.32 4.32 0.27
C ARG A 63 -13.44 5.22 0.79
N GLY A 64 -13.55 6.46 0.30
CA GLY A 64 -14.58 7.42 0.70
C GLY A 64 -14.25 8.25 1.95
N PHE A 65 -12.99 8.24 2.41
CA PHE A 65 -12.53 9.08 3.52
C PHE A 65 -11.90 10.39 3.01
N SER A 66 -11.63 11.32 3.93
CA SER A 66 -10.96 12.59 3.60
C SER A 66 -9.55 12.35 3.06
N ALA A 67 -9.24 12.97 1.91
CA ALA A 67 -7.89 13.00 1.35
C ALA A 67 -6.97 13.99 2.08
N ARG A 68 -7.54 14.93 2.83
CA ARG A 68 -6.81 16.04 3.49
C ARG A 68 -6.52 15.78 4.96
N GLU A 69 -7.28 14.87 5.57
CA GLU A 69 -7.18 14.56 7.00
C GLU A 69 -7.33 13.06 7.22
N PHE A 70 -6.31 12.44 7.78
CA PHE A 70 -6.30 11.02 8.12
C PHE A 70 -5.31 10.77 9.25
N ARG A 71 -5.57 9.72 10.03
CA ARG A 71 -4.71 9.31 11.13
C ARG A 71 -3.69 8.29 10.64
N LEU A 72 -2.44 8.46 11.03
CA LEU A 72 -1.41 7.43 10.87
C LEU A 72 -1.62 6.37 11.94
N THR A 73 -2.11 5.19 11.53
CA THR A 73 -2.37 4.07 12.45
C THR A 73 -1.10 3.39 12.93
N MET A 74 -0.04 3.45 12.12
CA MET A 74 1.28 2.93 12.42
C MET A 74 2.13 3.94 13.22
N THR A 75 3.19 3.47 13.87
CA THR A 75 4.12 4.35 14.59
C THR A 75 5.09 5.05 13.65
N ARG A 76 5.74 6.14 14.10
CA ARG A 76 6.85 6.76 13.36
C ARG A 76 8.01 5.79 13.11
N GLY A 77 8.22 4.84 14.04
CA GLY A 77 9.19 3.76 13.87
C GLY A 77 8.84 2.84 12.70
N ASP A 78 7.57 2.44 12.59
CA ASP A 78 7.12 1.59 11.48
C ASP A 78 7.24 2.29 10.13
N ILE A 79 6.93 3.60 10.08
CA ILE A 79 7.13 4.42 8.88
C ILE A 79 8.62 4.49 8.53
N GLY A 80 9.49 4.68 9.52
CA GLY A 80 10.95 4.69 9.35
C GLY A 80 11.47 3.38 8.79
N ASN A 81 11.07 2.27 9.41
CA ASN A 81 11.44 0.93 8.97
C ASN A 81 10.97 0.66 7.53
N TYR A 82 9.76 1.10 7.17
CA TYR A 82 9.23 0.91 5.83
C TYR A 82 9.97 1.75 4.77
N LEU A 83 10.29 3.02 5.08
CA LEU A 83 10.93 3.95 4.13
C LEU A 83 12.47 3.95 4.16
N GLY A 84 13.08 3.20 5.08
CA GLY A 84 14.52 3.23 5.35
C GLY A 84 14.98 4.55 5.96
N LEU A 85 14.17 5.16 6.83
CA LEU A 85 14.42 6.45 7.49
C LEU A 85 14.50 6.29 9.00
N THR A 86 15.17 7.22 9.67
CA THR A 86 15.16 7.27 11.14
C THR A 86 13.89 7.96 11.65
N VAL A 87 13.52 7.65 12.89
CA VAL A 87 12.41 8.35 13.57
C VAL A 87 12.68 9.86 13.66
N GLU A 88 13.95 10.26 13.82
CA GLU A 88 14.36 11.66 13.82
C GLU A 88 14.09 12.33 12.47
N THR A 89 14.51 11.71 11.36
CA THR A 89 14.28 12.23 9.99
C THR A 89 12.79 12.38 9.67
N ILE A 90 11.94 11.47 10.15
CA ILE A 90 10.49 11.57 9.97
C ILE A 90 9.86 12.68 10.83
N SER A 91 10.47 12.95 11.98
CA SER A 91 9.92 13.90 12.96
C SER A 91 10.33 15.35 12.70
N ARG A 92 11.40 15.55 11.92
CA ARG A 92 11.95 16.85 11.55
C ARG A 92 11.13 17.49 10.43
#